data_AF-A0A081BHS8-F1
#
_entry.id   AF-A0A081BHS8-F1
#
_cell.length_a   1.000
_cell.length_b   1.000
_cell.length_c   1.000
_cell.angle_alpha   90.00
_cell.angle_beta   90.00
_cell.angle_gamma   90.00
#
_symmetry.space_group_name_H-M   'P 1'
#
loop_
_entity.id
_entity.type
_entity.pdbx_description
1 polymer ?
#
loop_
_entity_poly.entity_id
_entity_poly.type
_entity_poly.pdbx_seq_one_letter_code
_entity_poly.pdbx_strand_id
1 'polypeptide(L)'
;MNGTNAIYTKVGTLKGARVVASKTTVKHLANSTSSKKNFRVYDVAVTNRGSVYYKVVSFDKAYRGWIYGGKSASTFAGGINSYDTFTEGTLTTEQKNGTFSIANPGTANDNKTVTYKVPAWTQYKVGRVITDSTPYKEAHFNITAVGTRTREGDTWVKVEATDAKYSAANGWILYSGLKADGVTALLKVQPLPCMMQTITQKKLLRLLYPLMTIKQLT
;
A
#
# COMPACT_ATOMS: atom_id res chain seq x y z
N MET A 1 20.62 6.77 9.24
CA MET A 1 21.40 7.15 10.44
C MET A 1 22.09 5.92 10.98
N ASN A 2 23.29 6.02 11.57
CA ASN A 2 24.01 4.86 12.12
C ASN A 2 24.40 4.97 13.61
N GLY A 3 24.23 6.13 14.24
CA GLY A 3 24.49 6.33 15.68
C GLY A 3 25.92 6.70 16.06
N THR A 4 26.83 6.87 15.10
CA THR A 4 28.24 7.24 15.39
C THR A 4 28.41 8.73 15.76
N ASN A 5 27.46 9.57 15.34
CA ASN A 5 27.50 11.02 15.46
C ASN A 5 26.18 11.57 16.00
N ALA A 6 26.27 12.66 16.76
CA ALA A 6 25.13 13.38 17.30
C ALA A 6 24.52 14.33 16.26
N ILE A 7 23.27 14.74 16.48
CA ILE A 7 22.61 15.81 15.72
C ILE A 7 22.75 17.10 16.51
N TYR A 8 23.10 18.19 15.83
CA TYR A 8 23.35 19.50 16.42
C TYR A 8 22.43 20.58 15.84
N THR A 9 22.24 21.70 16.55
CA THR A 9 21.42 22.84 16.10
C THR A 9 22.00 23.54 14.85
N LYS A 10 23.33 23.56 14.74
CA LYS A 10 24.13 24.05 13.61
C LYS A 10 25.29 23.09 13.37
N VAL A 11 26.09 23.30 12.34
CA VAL A 11 27.32 22.53 12.09
C VAL A 11 28.12 22.37 13.39
N GLY A 12 28.42 21.13 13.78
CA GLY A 12 28.83 20.78 15.15
C GLY A 12 30.14 21.42 15.62
N THR A 13 31.00 21.85 14.70
CA THR A 13 32.27 22.53 15.01
C THR A 13 32.14 24.05 15.17
N LEU A 14 30.98 24.64 14.89
CA LEU A 14 30.78 26.09 14.99
C LEU A 14 30.51 26.52 16.43
N LYS A 15 30.95 27.73 16.78
CA LYS A 15 30.70 28.32 18.09
C LYS A 15 29.18 28.35 18.39
N GLY A 16 28.83 27.86 19.57
CA GLY A 16 27.44 27.78 20.04
C GLY A 16 26.61 26.66 19.39
N ALA A 17 27.24 25.65 18.78
CA ALA A 17 26.54 24.42 18.42
C ALA A 17 26.09 23.66 19.67
N ARG A 18 24.79 23.32 19.74
CA ARG A 18 24.18 22.57 20.84
C ARG A 18 23.70 21.22 20.33
N VAL A 19 23.79 20.18 21.15
CA VAL A 19 23.29 18.83 20.84
C VAL A 19 21.75 18.85 20.85
N VAL A 20 21.15 18.41 19.74
CA VAL A 20 19.70 18.16 19.59
C VAL A 20 19.38 16.70 19.89
N ALA A 21 20.24 15.79 19.46
CA ALA A 21 20.15 14.36 19.79
C ALA A 21 21.56 13.81 20.01
N SER A 22 21.79 13.17 21.16
CA SER A 22 23.07 12.54 21.48
C SER A 22 23.36 11.36 20.54
N LYS A 23 24.61 10.89 20.51
CA LYS A 23 24.97 9.67 19.75
C LYS A 23 24.10 8.47 20.13
N THR A 24 23.87 8.29 21.43
CA THR A 24 22.98 7.26 21.98
C THR A 24 21.56 7.40 21.45
N THR A 25 20.98 8.60 21.49
CA THR A 25 19.65 8.87 20.92
C THR A 25 19.61 8.56 19.42
N VAL A 26 20.62 9.00 18.65
CA VAL A 26 20.70 8.71 17.21
C VAL A 26 20.82 7.20 16.94
N LYS A 27 21.54 6.45 17.79
CA LYS A 27 21.63 4.99 17.69
C LYS A 27 20.27 4.32 17.95
N HIS A 28 19.55 4.74 18.99
CA HIS A 28 18.18 4.24 19.24
C HIS A 28 17.23 4.55 18.08
N LEU A 29 17.29 5.77 17.52
CA LEU A 29 16.50 6.15 16.37
C LEU A 29 16.86 5.33 15.11
N ALA A 30 18.16 5.10 14.89
CA ALA A 30 18.63 4.27 13.78
C ALA A 30 18.08 2.83 13.86
N ASN A 31 17.99 2.26 15.07
CA ASN A 31 17.53 0.91 15.33
C ASN A 31 16.01 0.77 15.49
N SER A 32 15.23 1.86 15.40
CA SER A 32 13.79 1.80 15.58
C SER A 32 13.10 0.97 14.47
N THR A 33 12.10 0.16 14.81
CA THR A 33 11.27 -0.56 13.82
C THR A 33 10.14 0.32 13.25
N SER A 34 10.08 1.61 13.60
CA SER A 34 9.05 2.51 13.10
C SER A 34 9.56 3.42 11.99
N SER A 35 8.89 3.41 10.83
CA SER A 35 9.15 4.34 9.72
C SER A 35 8.91 5.81 10.07
N LYS A 36 8.21 6.11 11.18
CA LYS A 36 8.14 7.48 11.74
C LYS A 36 9.52 8.05 12.07
N LYS A 37 10.48 7.17 12.38
CA LYS A 37 11.87 7.50 12.71
C LYS A 37 12.80 7.49 11.50
N ASN A 38 12.26 7.38 10.28
CA ASN A 38 13.01 7.66 9.06
C ASN A 38 13.49 9.11 9.07
N PHE A 39 14.60 9.38 8.37
CA PHE A 39 15.18 10.73 8.28
C PHE A 39 15.34 11.12 6.82
N ARG A 40 15.09 12.40 6.53
CA ARG A 40 15.43 13.03 5.25
C ARG A 40 16.63 13.93 5.43
N VAL A 41 17.63 13.74 4.57
CA VAL A 41 18.67 14.75 4.30
C VAL A 41 18.11 15.76 3.29
N TYR A 42 18.31 17.06 3.52
CA TYR A 42 17.78 18.09 2.63
C TYR A 42 18.70 19.31 2.43
N ASP A 43 19.87 19.32 3.06
CA ASP A 43 20.83 20.41 2.94
C ASP A 43 22.24 19.89 3.27
N VAL A 44 23.27 20.58 2.79
CA VAL A 44 24.67 20.21 2.97
C VAL A 44 25.52 21.46 3.23
N ALA A 45 26.49 21.34 4.14
CA ALA A 45 27.46 22.38 4.42
C ALA A 45 28.85 21.76 4.51
N VAL A 46 29.84 22.43 3.91
CA VAL A 46 31.25 22.06 3.98
C VAL A 46 31.98 23.12 4.79
N THR A 47 32.74 22.70 5.80
CA THR A 47 33.56 23.62 6.60
C THR A 47 34.85 23.98 5.87
N ASN A 48 35.52 25.05 6.29
CA ASN A 48 36.86 25.42 5.81
C ASN A 48 37.94 24.33 6.06
N ARG A 49 37.64 23.33 6.90
CA ARG A 49 38.49 22.15 7.16
C ARG A 49 38.08 20.92 6.32
N GLY A 50 37.23 21.12 5.30
CA GLY A 50 36.74 20.07 4.40
C GLY A 50 35.82 19.05 5.08
N SER A 51 35.27 19.34 6.25
CA SER A 51 34.29 18.44 6.89
C SER A 51 32.89 18.72 6.37
N VAL A 52 32.17 17.66 6.00
CA VAL A 52 30.83 17.74 5.44
C VAL A 52 29.81 17.45 6.53
N TYR A 53 28.80 18.31 6.62
CA TYR A 53 27.65 18.16 7.50
C TYR A 53 26.38 18.20 6.67
N TYR A 54 25.42 17.35 7.00
CA TYR A 54 24.12 17.36 6.35
C TYR A 54 23.04 17.78 7.32
N LYS A 55 22.08 18.56 6.83
CA LYS A 55 20.89 18.92 7.58
C LYS A 55 19.83 17.85 7.39
N VAL A 56 19.31 17.38 8.52
CA VAL A 56 18.44 16.23 8.61
C VAL A 56 17.17 16.56 9.38
N VAL A 57 16.11 15.84 9.06
CA VAL A 57 14.83 15.91 9.78
C VAL A 57 14.21 14.53 9.87
N SER A 58 13.73 14.15 11.05
CA SER A 58 12.95 12.91 11.22
C SER A 58 11.57 13.07 10.58
N PHE A 59 10.98 11.99 10.09
CA PHE A 59 9.69 12.08 9.40
C PHE A 59 8.58 12.55 10.34
N ASP A 60 8.60 12.11 11.60
CA ASP A 60 7.74 12.60 12.68
C ASP A 60 8.06 14.03 13.15
N LYS A 61 9.09 14.66 12.59
CA LYS A 61 9.55 16.04 12.87
C LYS A 61 10.08 16.27 14.29
N ALA A 62 10.20 15.24 15.13
CA ALA A 62 10.69 15.36 16.49
C ALA A 62 12.17 15.82 16.55
N TYR A 63 12.96 15.47 15.54
CA TYR A 63 14.38 15.83 15.47
C TYR A 63 14.71 16.57 14.18
N ARG A 64 15.41 17.69 14.31
CA ARG A 64 15.95 18.46 13.17
C ARG A 64 17.28 19.08 13.56
N GLY A 65 18.27 18.97 12.67
CA GLY A 65 19.57 19.59 12.91
C GLY A 65 20.61 19.16 11.89
N TRP A 66 21.88 19.32 12.24
CA TRP A 66 23.04 19.00 11.43
C TRP A 66 23.77 17.79 12.01
N ILE A 67 24.12 16.83 11.16
CA ILE A 67 24.92 15.66 11.53
C ILE A 67 26.15 15.59 10.64
N TYR A 68 27.27 15.17 11.22
CA TYR A 68 28.51 14.96 10.46
C TYR A 68 28.33 13.84 9.43
N GLY A 69 28.68 14.14 8.18
CA GLY A 69 28.48 13.28 7.01
C GLY A 69 29.76 12.76 6.36
N GLY A 70 30.94 13.05 6.93
CA GLY A 70 32.23 12.64 6.38
C GLY A 70 33.01 13.79 5.73
N LYS A 71 33.79 13.45 4.69
CA LYS A 71 34.70 14.38 3.99
C LYS A 71 34.28 14.69 2.55
N SER A 72 33.28 13.99 2.02
CA SER A 72 32.76 14.22 0.67
C SER A 72 31.28 14.59 0.71
N ALA A 73 30.89 15.56 -0.11
CA ALA A 73 29.50 15.94 -0.31
C ALA A 73 28.79 15.08 -1.39
N SER A 74 29.55 14.27 -2.13
CA SER A 74 29.01 13.37 -3.16
C SER A 74 28.55 12.03 -2.61
N THR A 75 28.92 11.69 -1.37
CA THR A 75 28.57 10.42 -0.73
C THR A 75 28.11 10.64 0.70
N PHE A 76 27.15 9.83 1.14
CA PHE A 76 26.75 9.80 2.53
C PHE A 76 27.71 8.91 3.33
N ALA A 77 28.35 9.49 4.34
CA ALA A 77 29.23 8.79 5.28
C ALA A 77 29.04 9.33 6.70
N GLY A 78 30.01 9.10 7.59
CA GLY A 78 29.98 9.61 8.96
C GLY A 78 28.78 9.06 9.75
N GLY A 79 27.88 9.94 10.19
CA GLY A 79 26.66 9.59 10.92
C GLY A 79 25.49 9.09 10.07
N ILE A 80 25.64 9.12 8.74
CA ILE A 80 24.57 8.88 7.78
C ILE A 80 24.78 7.52 7.12
N ASN A 81 23.67 6.80 7.00
CA ASN A 81 23.58 5.59 6.19
C ASN A 81 22.26 5.69 5.40
N SER A 82 22.35 5.54 4.08
CA SER A 82 21.21 5.56 3.16
C SER A 82 20.64 4.16 3.02
N TYR A 83 19.33 4.07 2.85
CA TYR A 83 18.61 2.82 2.64
C TYR A 83 17.24 3.15 2.07
N ASP A 84 16.66 2.18 1.38
CA ASP A 84 15.29 2.31 0.86
C ASP A 84 14.28 2.15 2.00
N THR A 85 13.27 3.02 2.03
CA THR A 85 12.20 2.98 3.03
C THR A 85 11.07 2.02 2.64
N PHE A 86 11.08 1.58 1.38
CA PHE A 86 10.08 0.68 0.79
C PHE A 86 10.76 -0.18 -0.28
N THR A 87 10.37 -1.45 -0.34
CA THR A 87 10.84 -2.39 -1.37
C THR A 87 9.64 -2.92 -2.11
N GLU A 88 9.60 -2.71 -3.43
CA GLU A 88 8.54 -3.26 -4.27
C GLU A 88 8.61 -4.79 -4.31
N GLY A 89 7.44 -5.42 -4.39
CA GLY A 89 7.28 -6.86 -4.44
C GLY A 89 6.57 -7.30 -5.72
N THR A 90 6.34 -8.60 -5.82
CA THR A 90 5.56 -9.20 -6.90
C THR A 90 4.17 -9.58 -6.40
N LEU A 91 3.15 -9.24 -7.18
CA LEU A 91 1.76 -9.59 -6.86
C LEU A 91 1.56 -11.11 -6.84
N THR A 92 0.86 -11.61 -5.84
CA THR A 92 0.39 -13.00 -5.79
C THR A 92 -0.73 -13.22 -6.82
N THR A 93 -1.02 -14.48 -7.15
CA THR A 93 -2.15 -14.84 -8.04
C THR A 93 -3.48 -14.31 -7.52
N GLU A 94 -3.69 -14.37 -6.20
CA GLU A 94 -4.89 -13.83 -5.55
C GLU A 94 -4.97 -12.31 -5.73
N GLN A 95 -3.87 -11.58 -5.52
CA GLN A 95 -3.85 -10.12 -5.66
C GLN A 95 -4.09 -9.69 -7.12
N LYS A 96 -3.62 -10.46 -8.11
CA LYS A 96 -3.82 -10.16 -9.53
C LYS A 96 -5.26 -10.39 -10.00
N ASN A 97 -5.92 -11.43 -9.47
CA ASN A 97 -7.19 -11.92 -10.00
C ASN A 97 -8.40 -11.56 -9.10
N GLY A 98 -8.15 -11.18 -7.85
CA GLY A 98 -9.18 -10.85 -6.88
C GLY A 98 -9.63 -9.39 -6.95
N THR A 99 -10.85 -9.16 -6.47
CA THR A 99 -11.36 -7.85 -6.12
C THR A 99 -11.42 -7.71 -4.60
N PHE A 100 -11.14 -6.50 -4.13
CA PHE A 100 -10.99 -6.20 -2.71
C PHE A 100 -11.83 -4.99 -2.33
N SER A 101 -12.33 -4.98 -1.10
CA SER A 101 -12.94 -3.82 -0.46
C SER A 101 -12.15 -3.40 0.77
N ILE A 102 -12.29 -2.13 1.18
CA ILE A 102 -11.80 -1.69 2.48
C ILE A 102 -12.59 -2.43 3.56
N ALA A 103 -11.89 -3.13 4.45
CA ALA A 103 -12.52 -4.02 5.41
C ALA A 103 -13.41 -3.26 6.40
N ASN A 104 -12.91 -2.12 6.88
CA ASN A 104 -13.59 -1.25 7.84
C ASN A 104 -13.53 0.21 7.36
N PRO A 105 -14.49 0.66 6.53
CA PRO A 105 -14.56 2.05 6.09
C PRO A 105 -14.77 3.02 7.26
N GLY A 106 -14.23 4.23 7.16
CA GLY A 106 -14.30 5.26 8.20
C GLY A 106 -13.21 6.33 8.06
N THR A 107 -12.86 6.97 9.18
CA THR A 107 -11.95 8.15 9.19
C THR A 107 -10.61 7.89 9.90
N ALA A 108 -10.40 6.68 10.42
CA ALA A 108 -9.20 6.35 11.19
C ALA A 108 -7.92 6.48 10.34
N ASN A 109 -6.85 6.98 10.97
CA ASN A 109 -5.52 7.09 10.37
C ASN A 109 -4.61 5.98 10.89
N ASP A 110 -5.02 4.74 10.64
CA ASP A 110 -4.41 3.50 11.14
C ASP A 110 -3.72 2.67 10.03
N ASN A 111 -3.56 3.27 8.84
CA ASN A 111 -3.05 2.65 7.62
C ASN A 111 -3.98 1.60 6.98
N LYS A 112 -5.13 1.29 7.59
CA LYS A 112 -6.05 0.22 7.17
C LYS A 112 -7.41 0.74 6.72
N THR A 113 -7.76 1.94 7.14
CA THR A 113 -9.10 2.52 6.92
C THR A 113 -9.12 3.43 5.69
N VAL A 114 -8.00 4.05 5.32
CA VAL A 114 -7.90 5.07 4.26
C VAL A 114 -6.67 4.82 3.38
N THR A 115 -6.63 5.42 2.20
CA THR A 115 -5.52 5.25 1.24
C THR A 115 -4.51 6.41 1.27
N TYR A 116 -3.31 6.15 0.78
CA TYR A 116 -2.12 7.02 0.87
C TYR A 116 -1.45 7.20 -0.50
N LYS A 117 -0.80 8.34 -0.73
CA LYS A 117 -0.16 8.60 -2.04
C LYS A 117 1.05 7.67 -2.27
N VAL A 118 1.72 7.33 -1.18
CA VAL A 118 2.77 6.31 -1.06
C VAL A 118 2.55 5.59 0.26
N PRO A 119 3.12 4.39 0.49
CA PRO A 119 3.02 3.70 1.76
C PRO A 119 3.42 4.60 2.93
N ALA A 120 2.66 4.57 4.03
CA ALA A 120 2.80 5.57 5.07
C ALA A 120 4.24 5.62 5.64
N TRP A 121 4.74 6.84 5.81
CA TRP A 121 6.09 7.11 6.35
C TRP A 121 7.26 6.62 5.50
N THR A 122 7.04 6.29 4.22
CA THR A 122 8.13 5.94 3.29
C THR A 122 8.71 7.16 2.57
N GLN A 123 7.94 8.25 2.46
CA GLN A 123 8.43 9.52 1.92
C GLN A 123 8.10 10.70 2.83
N TYR A 124 9.05 11.64 2.94
CA TYR A 124 8.89 12.81 3.80
C TYR A 124 7.80 13.75 3.28
N LYS A 125 6.83 14.08 4.16
CA LYS A 125 5.69 14.99 3.90
C LYS A 125 4.70 14.49 2.83
N VAL A 126 4.71 13.21 2.49
CA VAL A 126 3.67 12.62 1.64
C VAL A 126 2.60 12.01 2.53
N GLY A 127 1.33 12.32 2.23
CA GLY A 127 0.19 12.01 3.09
C GLY A 127 -0.85 11.11 2.45
N ARG A 128 -2.04 11.14 3.04
CA ARG A 128 -3.22 10.41 2.59
C ARG A 128 -3.73 10.91 1.23
N VAL A 129 -4.36 10.02 0.47
CA VAL A 129 -5.18 10.38 -0.71
C VAL A 129 -6.55 10.79 -0.22
N ILE A 130 -7.23 9.93 0.54
CA ILE A 130 -8.52 10.21 1.18
C ILE A 130 -8.38 10.27 2.70
N THR A 131 -9.19 11.09 3.36
CA THR A 131 -9.24 11.18 4.83
C THR A 131 -10.46 10.50 5.44
N ASP A 132 -11.41 10.09 4.60
CA ASP A 132 -12.64 9.39 4.95
C ASP A 132 -12.95 8.38 3.84
N SER A 133 -13.06 7.11 4.21
CA SER A 133 -13.45 6.03 3.30
C SER A 133 -14.92 5.62 3.42
N THR A 134 -15.70 6.24 4.30
CA THR A 134 -17.14 5.98 4.47
C THR A 134 -17.92 6.03 3.15
N PRO A 135 -17.67 7.00 2.23
CA PRO A 135 -18.34 7.03 0.91
C PRO A 135 -17.99 5.87 -0.02
N TYR A 136 -16.99 5.05 0.33
CA TYR A 136 -16.42 3.98 -0.49
C TYR A 136 -16.75 2.59 0.07
N LYS A 137 -17.75 2.47 0.95
CA LYS A 137 -18.20 1.18 1.53
C LYS A 137 -18.63 0.13 0.49
N GLU A 138 -19.04 0.58 -0.69
CA GLU A 138 -19.48 -0.23 -1.83
C GLU A 138 -18.44 -0.21 -2.97
N ALA A 139 -17.24 0.32 -2.70
CA ALA A 139 -16.18 0.38 -3.69
C ALA A 139 -15.39 -0.93 -3.73
N HIS A 140 -15.16 -1.42 -4.94
CA HIS A 140 -14.32 -2.57 -5.22
C HIS A 140 -13.03 -2.10 -5.89
N PHE A 141 -11.93 -2.76 -5.56
CA PHE A 141 -10.60 -2.38 -6.00
C PHE A 141 -9.83 -3.58 -6.55
N ASN A 142 -9.07 -3.34 -7.62
CA ASN A 142 -8.02 -4.23 -8.07
C ASN A 142 -6.69 -3.82 -7.42
N ILE A 143 -5.81 -4.78 -7.15
CA ILE A 143 -4.45 -4.49 -6.69
C ILE A 143 -3.51 -4.41 -7.89
N THR A 144 -2.83 -3.28 -8.04
CA THR A 144 -1.92 -3.03 -9.18
C THR A 144 -0.45 -3.01 -8.81
N ALA A 145 -0.11 -2.88 -7.53
CA ALA A 145 1.25 -3.00 -7.03
C ALA A 145 1.27 -3.48 -5.57
N VAL A 146 2.40 -4.03 -5.14
CA VAL A 146 2.65 -4.48 -3.77
C VAL A 146 4.08 -4.17 -3.38
N GLY A 147 4.33 -4.04 -2.08
CA GLY A 147 5.66 -4.01 -1.53
C GLY A 147 5.65 -3.96 -0.01
N THR A 148 6.83 -3.78 0.57
CA THR A 148 7.05 -3.91 2.02
C THR A 148 7.79 -2.70 2.56
N ARG A 149 7.34 -2.13 3.69
CA ARG A 149 8.13 -1.10 4.38
C ARG A 149 9.30 -1.73 5.11
N THR A 150 10.48 -1.16 4.96
CA THR A 150 11.73 -1.80 5.41
C THR A 150 11.92 -1.81 6.93
N ARG A 151 11.26 -0.91 7.67
CA ARG A 151 11.36 -0.88 9.15
C ARG A 151 10.32 -1.75 9.84
N GLU A 152 9.07 -1.71 9.37
CA GLU A 152 7.97 -2.48 9.96
C GLU A 152 7.89 -3.91 9.41
N GLY A 153 8.37 -4.15 8.19
CA GLY A 153 8.21 -5.44 7.49
C GLY A 153 6.77 -5.72 7.04
N ASP A 154 5.91 -4.69 7.00
CA ASP A 154 4.50 -4.84 6.69
C ASP A 154 4.20 -4.66 5.19
N THR A 155 3.22 -5.42 4.69
CA THR A 155 2.85 -5.42 3.27
C THR A 155 1.84 -4.33 2.95
N TRP A 156 2.18 -3.51 1.96
CA TRP A 156 1.33 -2.48 1.39
C TRP A 156 0.98 -2.83 -0.04
N VAL A 157 -0.24 -2.49 -0.45
CA VAL A 157 -0.74 -2.69 -1.80
C VAL A 157 -1.26 -1.37 -2.37
N LYS A 158 -1.07 -1.17 -3.67
CA LYS A 158 -1.69 -0.08 -4.41
C LYS A 158 -3.01 -0.58 -4.98
N VAL A 159 -4.09 0.12 -4.64
CA VAL A 159 -5.46 -0.19 -5.07
C VAL A 159 -5.92 0.79 -6.13
N GLU A 160 -6.64 0.27 -7.13
CA GLU A 160 -7.31 1.05 -8.16
C GLU A 160 -8.78 0.60 -8.25
N ALA A 161 -9.68 1.56 -8.14
CA ALA A 161 -11.12 1.31 -8.14
C ALA A 161 -11.58 0.73 -9.49
N THR A 162 -12.48 -0.24 -9.43
CA THR A 162 -13.08 -0.86 -10.64
C THR A 162 -14.13 0.05 -11.28
N ASP A 163 -14.79 0.90 -10.47
CA ASP A 163 -15.73 1.93 -10.91
C ASP A 163 -15.08 3.31 -10.78
N ALA A 164 -15.09 4.09 -11.86
CA ALA A 164 -14.48 5.41 -11.94
C ALA A 164 -15.02 6.40 -10.89
N LYS A 165 -16.27 6.23 -10.42
CA LYS A 165 -16.84 7.09 -9.37
C LYS A 165 -16.08 7.01 -8.04
N TYR A 166 -15.35 5.92 -7.82
CA TYR A 166 -14.56 5.68 -6.61
C TYR A 166 -13.05 5.93 -6.82
N SER A 167 -12.63 6.40 -8.00
CA SER A 167 -11.22 6.61 -8.35
C SER A 167 -10.47 7.59 -7.43
N ALA A 168 -11.21 8.47 -6.73
CA ALA A 168 -10.64 9.36 -5.72
C ALA A 168 -9.99 8.60 -4.54
N ALA A 169 -10.33 7.33 -4.31
CA ALA A 169 -9.68 6.48 -3.31
C ALA A 169 -8.41 5.77 -3.81
N ASN A 170 -8.05 5.85 -5.09
CA ASN A 170 -6.89 5.14 -5.64
C ASN A 170 -5.60 5.53 -4.92
N GLY A 171 -4.85 4.54 -4.44
CA GLY A 171 -3.65 4.80 -3.64
C GLY A 171 -3.15 3.55 -2.92
N TRP A 172 -2.21 3.75 -2.01
CA TRP A 172 -1.61 2.69 -1.20
C TRP A 172 -2.38 2.49 0.10
N ILE A 173 -2.54 1.24 0.52
CA ILE A 173 -3.15 0.86 1.80
C ILE A 173 -2.43 -0.37 2.35
N LEU A 174 -2.43 -0.55 3.67
CA LEU A 174 -1.91 -1.77 4.27
C LEU A 174 -2.77 -2.95 3.82
N TYR A 175 -2.16 -4.04 3.36
CA TYR A 175 -2.91 -5.17 2.80
C TYR A 175 -3.91 -5.76 3.80
N SER A 176 -3.54 -5.81 5.09
CA SER A 176 -4.43 -6.25 6.17
C SER A 176 -5.61 -5.31 6.49
N GLY A 177 -5.71 -4.16 5.81
CA GLY A 177 -6.88 -3.28 5.85
C GLY A 177 -7.92 -3.60 4.79
N LEU A 178 -7.63 -4.53 3.88
CA LEU A 178 -8.54 -4.98 2.85
C LEU A 178 -9.18 -6.31 3.23
N LYS A 179 -10.36 -6.57 2.65
CA LYS A 179 -10.97 -7.90 2.58
C LYS A 179 -11.14 -8.28 1.12
N ALA A 180 -10.88 -9.53 0.78
CA ALA A 180 -11.27 -10.06 -0.51
C ALA A 180 -12.80 -10.15 -0.58
N ASP A 181 -13.39 -9.74 -1.70
CA ASP A 181 -14.85 -9.75 -1.86
C ASP A 181 -15.41 -11.16 -2.13
N GLY A 182 -14.53 -12.17 -2.12
CA GLY A 182 -14.74 -13.46 -2.75
C GLY A 182 -14.53 -13.33 -4.26
N VAL A 183 -14.03 -14.37 -4.90
CA VAL A 183 -14.04 -14.44 -6.36
C VAL A 183 -15.50 -14.53 -6.76
N THR A 184 -16.15 -13.39 -6.94
CA THR A 184 -17.35 -13.35 -7.77
C THR A 184 -16.82 -13.54 -9.17
N ALA A 185 -16.57 -14.79 -9.54
CA ALA A 185 -16.49 -15.16 -10.93
C ALA A 185 -17.77 -14.59 -11.52
N LEU A 186 -17.64 -13.52 -12.28
CA LEU A 186 -18.61 -13.19 -13.29
C LEU A 186 -18.58 -14.39 -14.24
N LEU A 187 -19.29 -15.45 -13.88
CA LEU A 187 -20.11 -16.15 -14.83
C LEU A 187 -21.03 -15.07 -15.39
N LYS A 188 -20.50 -14.30 -16.36
CA LYS A 188 -21.33 -13.99 -17.50
C LYS A 188 -21.72 -15.36 -18.03
N VAL A 189 -22.85 -15.89 -17.54
CA VAL A 189 -23.67 -16.79 -18.34
C VAL A 189 -24.07 -15.92 -19.52
N GLN A 190 -23.19 -15.82 -20.51
CA GLN A 190 -23.63 -15.51 -21.85
C GLN A 190 -24.58 -16.65 -22.17
N PRO A 191 -25.87 -16.39 -22.49
CA PRO A 191 -26.65 -17.44 -23.09
C PRO A 191 -25.86 -17.91 -24.31
N LEU A 192 -25.53 -19.20 -24.34
CA LEU A 192 -25.03 -19.86 -25.55
C LEU A 192 -25.86 -19.33 -26.71
N PRO A 193 -25.25 -18.88 -27.84
CA PRO A 193 -26.03 -18.62 -29.03
C PRO A 193 -26.79 -19.92 -29.31
N CYS A 194 -28.11 -19.83 -29.17
CA CYS A 194 -29.03 -20.87 -29.57
C CYS A 194 -28.73 -21.14 -31.05
N MET A 195 -27.96 -22.19 -31.32
CA MET A 195 -27.96 -22.80 -32.63
C MET A 195 -29.37 -23.35 -32.80
N MET A 196 -30.23 -22.54 -33.43
CA MET A 196 -31.42 -23.04 -34.09
C MET A 196 -30.98 -24.12 -35.08
N GLN A 197 -31.04 -25.37 -34.66
CA GLN A 197 -31.23 -26.47 -35.57
C GLN A 197 -32.75 -26.60 -35.76
N THR A 198 -33.23 -26.10 -36.90
CA THR A 198 -34.57 -26.36 -37.42
C THR A 198 -34.73 -27.86 -37.63
N ILE A 199 -35.46 -28.52 -36.73
CA ILE A 199 -36.03 -29.85 -36.98
C ILE A 199 -37.52 -29.64 -37.25
N THR A 200 -37.88 -29.83 -38.52
CA THR A 200 -39.24 -29.74 -39.06
C THR A 200 -40.13 -30.85 -38.49
N GLN A 201 -41.05 -30.53 -37.58
CA GLN A 201 -42.13 -31.45 -37.21
C GLN A 201 -43.28 -31.38 -38.24
N LYS A 202 -43.42 -32.44 -39.03
CA LYS A 202 -44.66 -32.79 -39.73
C LYS A 202 -44.86 -34.30 -39.58
N LYS A 203 -46.06 -34.70 -39.12
CA LYS A 203 -46.51 -36.04 -38.63
C LYS A 203 -46.13 -36.32 -37.17
N LEU A 204 -47.03 -36.67 -36.25
CA LEU A 204 -48.45 -36.98 -36.34
C LEU A 204 -49.02 -36.86 -34.91
N LEU A 205 -49.99 -35.98 -34.72
CA LEU A 205 -50.78 -35.84 -33.50
C LEU A 205 -51.82 -37.00 -33.46
N ARG A 206 -51.84 -37.79 -32.39
CA ARG A 206 -52.95 -38.63 -31.84
C ARG A 206 -52.30 -39.62 -30.85
N LEU A 207 -52.71 -39.81 -29.60
CA LEU A 207 -53.96 -39.55 -28.88
C LEU A 207 -53.71 -39.51 -27.37
N LEU A 208 -54.58 -38.77 -26.67
CA LEU A 208 -54.69 -38.63 -25.22
C LEU A 208 -55.22 -39.91 -24.53
N TYR A 209 -54.67 -40.23 -23.36
CA TYR A 209 -55.23 -40.76 -22.08
C TYR A 209 -56.35 -41.88 -22.04
N PRO A 210 -56.53 -42.59 -20.89
CA PRO A 210 -56.73 -44.05 -20.79
C PRO A 210 -58.20 -44.49 -20.62
N LEU A 211 -58.49 -45.80 -20.71
CA LEU A 211 -59.72 -46.37 -20.15
C LEU A 211 -59.56 -47.83 -19.69
N MET A 212 -60.20 -48.10 -18.57
CA MET A 212 -60.18 -49.30 -17.74
C MET A 212 -61.27 -50.31 -18.19
N THR A 213 -60.99 -51.61 -18.02
CA THR A 213 -61.92 -52.69 -17.60
C THR A 213 -62.64 -53.59 -18.65
N ILE A 214 -62.68 -54.89 -18.27
CA ILE A 214 -63.71 -55.96 -18.45
C ILE A 214 -63.40 -57.13 -19.42
N LYS A 215 -62.94 -58.24 -18.80
CA LYS A 215 -63.57 -59.59 -18.68
C LYS A 215 -64.02 -60.39 -19.94
N GLN A 216 -63.54 -61.65 -19.94
CA GLN A 216 -64.24 -62.95 -20.11
C GLN A 216 -63.88 -63.86 -21.31
N LEU A 217 -63.42 -65.06 -20.92
CA LEU A 217 -63.67 -66.43 -21.41
C LEU A 217 -63.74 -66.73 -22.92
N THR A 218 -62.89 -67.65 -23.36
CA THR A 218 -63.29 -69.05 -23.57
C THR A 218 -62.10 -69.98 -23.32
#